data_AF-A0A1E1W3S9-F1
#
_entry.id   AF-A0A1E1W3S9-F1
#
_cell.length_a   1.000
_cell.length_b   1.000
_cell.length_c   1.000
_cell.angle_alpha   90.00
_cell.angle_beta   90.00
_cell.angle_gamma   90.00
#
_symmetry.space_group_name_H-M   'P 1'
#
loop_
_entity.id
_entity.type
_entity.pdbx_description
1 polymer ?
#
loop_
_entity_poly.entity_id
_entity_poly.type
_entity_poly.pdbx_seq_one_letter_code
_entity_poly.pdbx_strand_id
1 'polypeptide(L)'
;HMYRVCINNVGQYEDEKSTTMEEIEGESIMVTSRARVTHRNDAVIYCWIPTSCLSAVFCIYNIVHAGFITHGFLRACTQYRGYLVREFHATGDHASAIHFRLSCQAIFDFMDYIHKDPPNSRRGDFINTGAALQLAIIASWLAVALWIAVTVYTAVRAYREKDVLTCCGN
;
A
#
# COMPACT_ATOMS: atom_id res chain seq x y z
N HIS A 1 29.56 -23.91 14.61
CA HIS A 1 29.41 -25.18 13.88
C HIS A 1 27.97 -25.55 13.52
N MET A 2 26.95 -25.05 14.23
CA MET A 2 25.53 -25.37 13.96
C MET A 2 24.94 -24.69 12.70
N TYR A 3 25.46 -23.54 12.28
CA TYR A 3 25.01 -22.81 11.09
C TYR A 3 25.40 -23.44 9.74
N ARG A 4 26.29 -24.45 9.74
CA ARG A 4 26.72 -25.13 8.50
C ARG A 4 25.83 -26.32 8.11
N VAL A 5 24.99 -26.80 9.02
CA VAL A 5 24.14 -27.97 8.78
C VAL A 5 22.87 -27.60 8.01
N CYS A 6 22.36 -26.38 8.17
CA CYS A 6 21.17 -25.91 7.46
C CYS A 6 21.45 -25.48 5.99
N ILE A 7 22.70 -25.14 5.65
CA ILE A 7 23.06 -24.71 4.28
C ILE A 7 23.14 -25.90 3.31
N ASN A 8 23.32 -27.12 3.80
CA ASN A 8 23.54 -28.28 2.92
C ASN A 8 22.24 -28.86 2.33
N ASN A 9 21.06 -28.44 2.82
CA ASN A 9 19.75 -28.90 2.35
C ASN A 9 18.92 -27.80 1.66
N VAL A 10 19.44 -26.57 1.54
CA VAL A 10 18.82 -25.52 0.73
C VAL A 10 19.11 -25.83 -0.74
N GLY A 11 18.12 -26.41 -1.43
CA GLY A 11 18.24 -26.83 -2.83
C GLY A 11 17.57 -28.17 -3.18
N GLN A 12 16.88 -28.83 -2.26
CA GLN A 12 16.15 -30.08 -2.54
C GLN A 12 14.74 -29.86 -3.13
N TYR A 13 14.51 -28.79 -3.89
CA TYR A 13 13.38 -28.77 -4.81
C TYR A 13 13.86 -29.38 -6.13
N GLU A 14 13.72 -30.70 -6.25
CA GLU A 14 13.82 -31.41 -7.53
C GLU A 14 12.63 -30.98 -8.39
N ASP A 15 12.80 -29.96 -9.22
CA ASP A 15 11.85 -29.66 -10.30
C ASP A 15 11.91 -30.81 -11.33
N GLU A 16 10.75 -31.18 -11.85
CA GLU A 16 10.42 -32.37 -12.66
C GLU A 16 11.61 -33.15 -13.28
N LYS A 17 11.79 -34.40 -12.82
CA LYS A 17 12.60 -35.39 -13.54
C LYS A 17 11.94 -35.74 -14.87
N SER A 18 12.31 -35.06 -15.94
CA SER A 18 12.04 -35.56 -17.29
C SER A 18 13.05 -36.67 -17.61
N THR A 19 12.56 -37.90 -17.67
CA THR A 19 13.31 -39.08 -18.11
C THR A 19 13.15 -39.23 -19.61
N THR A 20 14.16 -38.86 -20.39
CA THR A 20 14.23 -39.21 -21.81
C THR A 20 14.93 -40.56 -21.95
N MET A 21 14.28 -41.50 -22.63
CA MET A 21 14.78 -42.85 -22.87
C MET A 21 15.28 -42.91 -24.33
N GLU A 22 16.58 -43.11 -24.53
CA GLU A 22 17.14 -43.46 -25.84
C GLU A 22 17.62 -44.92 -25.79
N GLU A 23 17.25 -45.68 -26.82
CA GLU A 23 17.62 -47.08 -26.98
C GLU A 23 18.69 -47.17 -28.07
N ILE A 24 19.92 -47.49 -27.67
CA ILE A 24 21.01 -47.81 -28.59
C ILE A 24 21.43 -49.24 -28.29
N GLU A 25 21.29 -50.12 -29.29
CA GLU A 25 21.87 -51.47 -29.27
C GLU A 25 21.38 -52.40 -28.13
N GLY A 26 20.10 -52.30 -27.77
CA GLY A 26 19.44 -53.22 -26.83
C GLY A 26 19.72 -52.96 -25.35
N GLU A 27 20.44 -51.88 -25.02
CA GLU A 27 20.67 -51.44 -23.65
C GLU A 27 19.92 -50.13 -23.39
N SER A 28 18.93 -50.15 -22.49
CA SER A 28 18.15 -48.95 -22.14
C SER A 28 18.95 -48.07 -21.19
N ILE A 29 19.44 -46.93 -21.67
CA ILE A 29 20.17 -45.97 -20.84
C ILE A 29 19.19 -44.94 -20.28
N MET A 30 18.86 -45.04 -18.99
CA MET A 30 18.05 -44.05 -18.28
C MET A 30 18.89 -42.81 -17.94
N VAL A 31 18.83 -41.78 -18.78
CA VAL A 31 19.47 -40.50 -18.49
C VAL A 31 18.56 -39.70 -17.56
N THR A 32 18.83 -39.77 -16.26
CA THR A 32 18.17 -38.88 -15.29
C THR A 32 18.94 -37.56 -15.25
N SER A 33 18.51 -36.57 -16.03
CA SER A 33 19.06 -35.23 -15.89
C SER A 33 18.55 -34.63 -14.58
N ARG A 34 19.47 -34.36 -13.64
CA ARG A 34 19.16 -33.56 -12.45
C ARG A 34 19.64 -32.14 -12.71
N ALA A 35 18.72 -31.25 -13.07
CA ALA A 35 19.02 -29.83 -13.14
C ALA A 35 19.24 -29.31 -11.70
N ARG A 36 20.51 -29.15 -11.30
CA ARG A 36 20.84 -28.46 -10.06
C ARG A 36 20.60 -26.97 -10.30
N VAL A 37 19.41 -26.46 -9.99
CA VAL A 37 19.14 -25.03 -10.02
C VAL A 37 19.99 -24.42 -8.91
N THR A 38 21.18 -23.94 -9.26
CA THR A 38 22.02 -23.18 -8.35
C THR A 38 21.29 -21.87 -8.10
N HIS A 39 20.54 -21.85 -7.00
CA HIS A 39 19.78 -20.69 -6.58
C HIS A 39 20.78 -19.64 -6.09
N ARG A 40 21.35 -18.86 -7.02
CA ARG A 40 22.12 -17.63 -6.76
C ARG A 40 21.27 -16.52 -6.09
N ASN A 41 20.10 -16.91 -5.57
CA ASN A 41 19.04 -16.13 -4.97
C ASN A 41 18.74 -16.62 -3.53
N ASP A 42 19.66 -17.30 -2.84
CA ASP A 42 19.47 -17.66 -1.42
C ASP A 42 19.37 -16.44 -0.49
N ALA A 43 19.76 -15.25 -0.97
CA ALA A 43 19.45 -13.98 -0.31
C ALA A 43 17.95 -13.60 -0.37
N VAL A 44 17.16 -14.19 -1.26
CA VAL A 44 15.73 -13.88 -1.45
C VAL A 44 14.86 -14.63 -0.44
N ILE A 45 15.25 -15.83 -0.01
CA ILE A 45 14.46 -16.69 0.89
C ILE A 45 14.41 -16.12 2.32
N TYR A 46 15.47 -15.44 2.78
CA TYR A 46 15.48 -14.75 4.09
C TYR A 46 14.74 -13.39 4.10
N CYS A 47 14.16 -12.94 2.99
CA CYS A 47 13.65 -11.58 2.87
C CYS A 47 12.12 -11.45 3.01
N TRP A 48 11.33 -12.53 2.88
CA TRP A 48 9.85 -12.43 2.85
C TRP A 48 9.20 -12.22 4.23
N ILE A 49 9.73 -12.84 5.29
CA ILE A 49 9.24 -12.64 6.66
C ILE A 49 9.43 -11.18 7.11
N PRO A 50 10.65 -10.60 7.08
CA PRO A 50 10.84 -9.21 7.49
C PRO A 50 10.10 -8.23 6.58
N THR A 51 10.01 -8.48 5.26
CA THR A 51 9.23 -7.62 4.36
C THR A 51 7.72 -7.71 4.63
N SER A 52 7.20 -8.89 4.99
CA SER A 52 5.81 -9.05 5.43
C SER A 52 5.54 -8.25 6.71
N CYS A 53 6.42 -8.35 7.72
CA CYS A 53 6.31 -7.57 8.95
C CYS A 53 6.36 -6.07 8.68
N LEU A 54 7.30 -5.62 7.84
CA LEU A 54 7.43 -4.21 7.45
C LEU A 54 6.17 -3.72 6.71
N SER A 55 5.66 -4.50 5.76
CA SER A 55 4.46 -4.16 5.00
C SER A 55 3.23 -4.03 5.89
N ALA A 56 3.09 -4.89 6.91
CA ALA A 56 2.00 -4.79 7.88
C ALA A 56 2.08 -3.49 8.71
N VAL A 57 3.28 -3.08 9.14
CA VAL A 57 3.49 -1.80 9.85
C VAL A 57 3.11 -0.62 8.96
N PHE A 58 3.56 -0.60 7.70
CA PHE A 58 3.18 0.46 6.75
C PHE A 58 1.68 0.46 6.46
N CYS A 59 1.04 -0.69 6.37
CA CYS A 59 -0.41 -0.79 6.21
C CYS A 59 -1.14 -0.11 7.38
N ILE A 60 -0.76 -0.40 8.62
CA ILE A 60 -1.36 0.22 9.82
C ILE A 60 -1.11 1.74 9.82
N TYR A 61 0.12 2.15 9.52
CA TYR A 61 0.48 3.58 9.42
C TYR A 61 -0.41 4.30 8.39
N ASN A 62 -0.59 3.74 7.20
CA ASN A 62 -1.41 4.35 6.16
C ASN A 62 -2.89 4.43 6.55
N ILE A 63 -3.43 3.42 7.24
CA ILE A 63 -4.81 3.45 7.76
C ILE A 63 -5.00 4.60 8.75
N VAL A 64 -4.07 4.73 9.71
CA VAL A 64 -4.08 5.80 10.70
C VAL A 64 -3.95 7.16 10.03
N HIS A 65 -3.03 7.29 9.07
CA HIS A 65 -2.81 8.53 8.32
C HIS A 65 -4.04 8.96 7.50
N ALA A 66 -4.64 8.03 6.75
CA ALA A 66 -5.88 8.29 6.00
C ALA A 66 -7.05 8.66 6.93
N GLY A 67 -7.12 8.02 8.11
CA GLY A 67 -8.08 8.38 9.16
C GLY A 67 -7.90 9.80 9.67
N PHE A 68 -6.67 10.20 9.99
CA PHE A 68 -6.36 11.56 10.44
C PHE A 68 -6.70 12.61 9.38
N ILE A 69 -6.31 12.39 8.11
CA ILE A 69 -6.62 13.32 7.01
C ILE A 69 -8.14 13.45 6.85
N THR A 70 -8.86 12.33 6.79
CA THR A 70 -10.31 12.33 6.60
C THR A 70 -11.02 13.02 7.76
N HIS A 71 -10.61 12.74 9.00
CA HIS A 71 -11.17 13.39 10.19
C HIS A 71 -10.85 14.89 10.23
N GLY A 72 -9.61 15.27 9.90
CA GLY A 72 -9.20 16.67 9.81
C GLY A 72 -10.01 17.44 8.77
N PHE A 73 -10.22 16.86 7.59
CA PHE A 73 -11.03 17.43 6.53
C PHE A 73 -12.48 17.68 6.95
N LEU A 74 -13.12 16.69 7.58
CA LEU A 74 -14.51 16.81 8.05
C LEU A 74 -14.62 17.86 9.17
N ARG A 75 -13.68 17.86 10.12
CA ARG A 75 -13.69 18.82 11.22
C ARG A 75 -13.49 20.26 10.73
N ALA A 76 -12.52 20.49 9.85
CA ALA A 76 -12.29 21.80 9.24
C ALA A 76 -13.53 22.26 8.45
N CYS A 77 -14.15 21.36 7.67
CA CYS A 77 -15.38 21.66 6.95
C CYS A 77 -16.50 22.12 7.89
N THR A 78 -16.73 21.45 9.03
CA THR A 78 -17.75 21.87 10.00
C THR A 78 -17.44 23.23 10.64
N GLN A 79 -16.16 23.52 10.91
CA GLN A 79 -15.73 24.82 11.45
C GLN A 79 -15.95 25.94 10.44
N TYR A 80 -15.58 25.74 9.18
CA TYR A 80 -15.76 26.71 8.11
C TYR A 80 -17.23 26.96 7.77
N ARG A 81 -18.10 25.95 7.85
CA ARG A 81 -19.55 26.16 7.76
C ARG A 81 -20.04 27.15 8.82
N GLY A 82 -19.64 26.95 10.08
CA GLY A 82 -20.01 27.84 11.17
C GLY A 82 -19.43 29.26 11.02
N TYR A 83 -18.22 29.37 10.47
CA TYR A 83 -17.60 30.65 10.16
C TYR A 83 -18.36 31.42 9.06
N LEU A 84 -18.65 30.76 7.94
CA LEU A 84 -19.36 31.36 6.79
C LEU A 84 -20.75 31.88 7.17
N VAL A 85 -21.50 31.14 7.99
CA VAL A 85 -22.83 31.59 8.45
C VAL A 85 -22.75 32.88 9.26
N ARG A 86 -21.71 33.03 10.08
CA ARG A 86 -21.48 34.25 10.86
C ARG A 86 -21.06 35.41 9.97
N GLU A 87 -20.12 35.17 9.05
CA GLU A 87 -19.58 36.20 8.16
C GLU A 87 -20.64 36.78 7.21
N PHE A 88 -21.48 35.93 6.63
CA PHE A 88 -22.53 36.37 5.72
C PHE A 88 -23.78 36.92 6.41
N HIS A 89 -23.81 36.98 7.75
CA HIS A 89 -25.03 37.27 8.53
C HIS A 89 -26.24 36.45 8.03
N ALA A 90 -25.98 35.23 7.54
CA ALA A 90 -27.00 34.42 6.89
C ALA A 90 -28.02 33.99 7.95
N THR A 91 -29.27 34.43 7.79
CA THR A 91 -30.39 34.10 8.68
C THR A 91 -31.48 33.35 7.92
N GLY A 92 -32.24 32.50 8.62
CA GLY A 92 -33.34 31.73 8.04
C GLY A 92 -32.87 30.65 7.06
N ASP A 93 -33.52 30.57 5.90
CA ASP A 93 -33.37 29.47 4.93
C ASP A 93 -32.00 29.45 4.22
N HIS A 94 -31.31 30.59 4.17
CA HIS A 94 -29.96 30.68 3.62
C HIS A 94 -28.90 30.02 4.53
N ALA A 95 -29.08 30.08 5.85
CA ALA A 95 -28.19 29.40 6.79
C ALA A 95 -28.34 27.87 6.71
N SER A 96 -29.56 27.38 6.48
CA SER A 96 -29.84 25.96 6.32
C SER A 96 -29.24 25.40 5.02
N ALA A 97 -29.31 26.16 3.93
CA ALA A 97 -28.69 25.81 2.65
C ALA A 97 -27.16 25.69 2.75
N ILE A 98 -26.50 26.63 3.45
CA ILE A 98 -25.05 26.62 3.66
C ILE A 98 -24.63 25.46 4.58
N HIS A 99 -25.40 25.17 5.63
CA HIS A 99 -25.08 24.09 6.56
C HIS A 99 -25.28 22.68 6.00
N PHE A 100 -26.33 22.47 5.18
CA PHE A 100 -26.76 21.13 4.79
C PHE A 100 -26.55 20.78 3.32
N ARG A 101 -26.49 21.76 2.40
CA ARG A 101 -26.39 21.48 0.95
C ARG A 101 -25.03 21.77 0.34
N LEU A 102 -24.20 22.61 0.94
CA LEU A 102 -22.85 22.86 0.42
C LEU A 102 -21.92 21.68 0.69
N SER A 103 -21.31 21.14 -0.37
CA SER A 103 -20.23 20.16 -0.24
C SER A 103 -19.02 20.78 0.46
N CYS A 104 -18.27 19.98 1.21
CA CYS A 104 -17.05 20.46 1.87
C CYS A 104 -16.06 21.05 0.87
N GLN A 105 -15.96 20.46 -0.33
CA GLN A 105 -15.13 20.98 -1.41
C GLN A 105 -15.49 22.42 -1.79
N ALA A 106 -16.80 22.71 -1.96
CA ALA A 106 -17.26 24.06 -2.28
C ALA A 106 -16.95 25.04 -1.14
N ILE A 107 -17.06 24.61 0.12
CA ILE A 107 -16.76 25.45 1.29
C ILE A 107 -15.29 25.89 1.30
N PHE A 108 -14.35 24.99 0.99
CA PHE A 108 -12.93 25.36 0.91
C PHE A 108 -12.66 26.32 -0.26
N ASP A 109 -13.31 26.10 -1.41
CA ASP A 109 -13.21 26.99 -2.58
C ASP A 109 -13.73 28.41 -2.26
N PHE A 110 -14.84 28.52 -1.53
CA PHE A 110 -15.34 29.81 -1.03
C PHE A 110 -14.39 30.48 -0.04
N MET A 111 -13.78 29.71 0.87
CA MET A 111 -12.84 30.26 1.85
C MET A 111 -11.59 30.84 1.18
N ASP A 112 -11.05 30.15 0.16
CA ASP A 112 -9.92 30.63 -0.65
C ASP A 112 -10.27 31.93 -1.39
N TYR A 113 -11.52 32.07 -1.84
CA TYR A 113 -11.99 33.28 -2.49
C TYR A 113 -12.11 34.48 -1.54
N ILE A 114 -12.59 34.25 -0.31
CA ILE A 114 -12.79 35.31 0.70
C ILE A 114 -11.47 35.79 1.29
N HIS A 115 -10.53 34.88 1.60
CA HIS A 115 -9.29 35.19 2.31
C HIS A 115 -8.10 35.42 1.38
N LYS A 116 -8.29 36.10 0.26
CA LYS A 116 -7.22 36.31 -0.73
C LYS A 116 -6.02 37.04 -0.10
N ASP A 117 -4.91 36.34 0.07
CA ASP A 117 -3.67 36.91 0.59
C ASP A 117 -3.11 37.98 -0.39
N PRO A 118 -2.98 39.25 0.05
CA PRO A 118 -2.68 40.37 -0.84
C PRO A 118 -1.24 40.47 -1.40
N PRO A 119 -0.15 39.89 -0.84
CA PRO A 119 1.19 40.27 -1.32
C PRO A 119 1.63 39.60 -2.62
N ASN A 120 0.99 38.51 -3.08
CA ASN A 120 1.41 37.78 -4.29
C ASN A 120 0.30 37.61 -5.35
N SER A 121 -0.74 38.44 -5.29
CA SER A 121 -1.89 38.47 -6.22
C SER A 121 -1.52 38.68 -7.70
N ARG A 122 -0.26 38.98 -8.00
CA ARG A 122 0.22 39.27 -9.36
C ARG A 122 0.39 38.00 -10.22
N ARG A 123 0.32 36.81 -9.62
CA ARG A 123 0.58 35.53 -10.30
C ARG A 123 -0.67 34.77 -10.76
N GLY A 124 -1.88 35.25 -10.47
CA GLY A 124 -3.12 34.69 -11.04
C GLY A 124 -3.45 33.23 -10.69
N ASP A 125 -2.56 32.51 -10.00
CA ASP A 125 -2.74 31.12 -9.62
C ASP A 125 -3.68 31.05 -8.41
N PHE A 126 -4.95 30.73 -8.69
CA PHE A 126 -5.88 30.28 -7.66
C PHE A 126 -5.46 28.86 -7.26
N ILE A 127 -4.90 28.69 -6.07
CA ILE A 127 -4.73 27.36 -5.48
C ILE A 127 -6.12 26.90 -5.07
N ASN A 128 -6.61 25.84 -5.71
CA ASN A 128 -7.87 25.23 -5.33
C ASN A 128 -7.62 24.29 -4.14
N THR A 129 -7.67 24.84 -2.92
CA THR A 129 -7.39 24.07 -1.69
C THR A 129 -8.39 22.92 -1.53
N GLY A 130 -9.64 23.13 -1.94
CA GLY A 130 -10.68 22.09 -1.96
C GLY A 130 -10.29 20.89 -2.82
N ALA A 131 -9.85 21.12 -4.06
CA ALA A 131 -9.39 20.05 -4.95
C ALA A 131 -8.12 19.37 -4.43
N ALA A 132 -7.18 20.14 -3.88
CA ALA A 132 -5.96 19.60 -3.30
C ALA A 132 -6.24 18.67 -2.11
N LEU A 133 -7.13 19.06 -1.20
CA LEU A 133 -7.56 18.23 -0.07
C LEU A 133 -8.28 16.96 -0.53
N GLN A 134 -9.13 17.06 -1.55
CA GLN A 134 -9.85 15.92 -2.07
C GLN A 134 -8.92 14.91 -2.76
N LEU A 135 -7.95 15.39 -3.53
CA LEU A 135 -6.89 14.56 -4.11
C LEU A 135 -6.03 13.92 -3.01
N ALA A 136 -5.71 14.64 -1.93
CA ALA A 136 -4.97 14.09 -0.80
C ALA A 136 -5.74 12.95 -0.11
N ILE A 137 -7.05 13.11 0.10
CA ILE A 137 -7.90 12.03 0.66
C ILE A 137 -7.90 10.83 -0.28
N ILE A 138 -8.19 11.03 -1.58
CA ILE A 138 -8.22 9.93 -2.55
C ILE A 138 -6.87 9.21 -2.60
N ALA A 139 -5.77 9.96 -2.70
CA ALA A 139 -4.42 9.40 -2.72
C ALA A 139 -4.08 8.62 -1.43
N SER A 140 -4.49 9.12 -0.26
CA SER A 140 -4.27 8.42 1.02
C SER A 140 -5.02 7.08 1.09
N TRP A 141 -6.27 7.03 0.61
CA TRP A 141 -7.04 5.79 0.56
C TRP A 141 -6.54 4.81 -0.51
N LEU A 142 -6.06 5.32 -1.65
CA LEU A 142 -5.38 4.49 -2.65
C LEU A 142 -4.09 3.88 -2.10
N ALA A 143 -3.31 4.65 -1.32
CA ALA A 143 -2.13 4.15 -0.65
C ALA A 143 -2.47 3.03 0.35
N VAL A 144 -3.56 3.18 1.12
CA VAL A 144 -4.07 2.11 2.00
C VAL A 144 -4.38 0.84 1.20
N ALA A 145 -5.14 0.95 0.11
CA ALA A 145 -5.49 -0.20 -0.74
C ALA A 145 -4.25 -0.90 -1.31
N LEU A 146 -3.26 -0.11 -1.76
CA LEU A 146 -1.99 -0.63 -2.26
C LEU A 146 -1.22 -1.38 -1.18
N TRP A 147 -1.10 -0.82 0.03
CA TRP A 147 -0.38 -1.47 1.13
C TRP A 147 -1.09 -2.72 1.65
N ILE A 148 -2.43 -2.77 1.62
CA ILE A 148 -3.18 -3.99 1.88
C ILE A 148 -2.83 -5.07 0.85
N ALA A 149 -2.83 -4.73 -0.44
CA ALA A 149 -2.48 -5.67 -1.50
C ALA A 149 -1.04 -6.20 -1.36
N VAL A 150 -0.08 -5.31 -1.06
CA VAL A 150 1.31 -5.69 -0.79
C VAL A 150 1.40 -6.63 0.41
N THR A 151 0.72 -6.30 1.51
CA THR A 151 0.74 -7.12 2.73
C THR A 151 0.13 -8.51 2.49
N VAL A 152 -0.96 -8.59 1.73
CA VAL A 152 -1.57 -9.89 1.36
C VAL A 152 -0.63 -10.69 0.47
N TYR A 153 0.00 -10.06 -0.52
CA TYR A 153 0.92 -10.74 -1.43
C TYR A 153 2.16 -11.28 -0.71
N THR A 154 2.80 -10.46 0.14
CA THR A 154 3.97 -10.86 0.92
C THR A 154 3.60 -11.94 1.95
N ALA A 155 2.44 -11.83 2.60
CA ALA A 155 1.95 -12.84 3.53
C ALA A 155 1.66 -14.17 2.84
N VAL A 156 0.92 -14.18 1.72
CA VAL A 156 0.61 -15.40 0.95
C VAL A 156 1.90 -16.09 0.49
N ARG A 157 2.89 -15.32 0.04
CA ARG A 157 4.19 -15.86 -0.34
C ARG A 157 4.95 -16.46 0.85
N ALA A 158 4.98 -15.75 1.98
CA ALA A 158 5.55 -16.28 3.22
C ALA A 158 4.84 -17.55 3.70
N TYR A 159 3.51 -17.64 3.56
CA TYR A 159 2.73 -18.85 3.89
C TYR A 159 2.99 -20.02 2.95
N ARG A 160 3.32 -19.79 1.68
CA ARG A 160 3.69 -20.85 0.74
C ARG A 160 5.10 -21.38 0.99
N GLU A 161 6.01 -20.50 1.42
CA GLU A 161 7.42 -20.85 1.69
C GLU A 161 7.65 -21.30 3.15
N LYS A 162 6.60 -21.37 3.99
CA LYS A 162 6.67 -21.78 5.40
C LYS A 162 7.27 -23.17 5.61
N ASP A 163 7.03 -24.09 4.66
CA ASP A 163 7.48 -25.49 4.75
C ASP A 163 9.00 -25.62 4.54
N VAL A 164 9.64 -24.61 3.93
CA VAL A 164 11.11 -24.51 3.77
C VAL A 164 11.78 -24.19 5.11
N LEU A 165 11.11 -23.39 5.94
CA LEU A 165 11.63 -22.90 7.23
C LEU A 165 11.46 -23.92 8.37
N THR A 166 10.53 -24.87 8.25
CA THR A 166 10.31 -25.93 9.24
C THR A 166 11.40 -27.01 9.26
N CYS A 167 12.28 -27.07 8.26
CA CYS A 167 13.45 -27.96 8.27
C CYS A 167 14.57 -27.51 9.23
N CYS A 168 14.41 -26.36 9.92
CA CYS A 168 15.32 -25.90 10.98
C CYS A 168 14.81 -26.23 12.39
N GLY A 169 13.69 -26.95 12.52
CA GLY A 169 13.06 -27.23 13.82
C GLY A 169 12.52 -28.65 13.92
N ASN A 170 13.42 -29.64 13.88
CA ASN A 170 13.29 -30.92 14.59
C ASN A 170 14.65 -31.61 14.65
#